data_AF-A0A7W2Y9N8-F1
#
_entry.id   AF-A0A7W2Y9N8-F1
#
_cell.length_a   1.000
_cell.length_b   1.000
_cell.length_c   1.000
_cell.angle_alpha   90.00
_cell.angle_beta   90.00
_cell.angle_gamma   90.00
#
_symmetry.space_group_name_H-M   'P 1'
#
loop_
_entity.id
_entity.type
_entity.pdbx_description
1 polymer ?
#
loop_
_entity_poly.entity_id
_entity_poly.type
_entity_poly.pdbx_seq_one_letter_code
_entity_poly.pdbx_strand_id
1 'polypeptide(L)'
;MNSKPSSFLKKYHFWLILITALIISQIPIVSIPFKWLESYFHEISHGLAALFTGGTIVQIQLFSNGAGLCTTRGGMNFFISFMGYAGAALWGIGIYFIASMHQRAAQILSGIIALLLLTTLIFWARDILTLMIISVLLALVLLKFKYKKLSYLQISLQITGAIILLNSVKSPWYLVDGRNFGDGAALAQLTGIPEFLWVVIWFSIGVGGIVWLANISRKGKYDEKT
;
A
#
# COMPACT_ATOMS: atom_id res chain seq x y z
N MET A 1 6.38 -23.93 -36.39
CA MET A 1 5.73 -23.49 -35.13
C MET A 1 5.59 -21.98 -35.15
N ASN A 2 4.39 -21.46 -35.42
CA ASN A 2 4.11 -20.01 -35.39
C ASN A 2 3.91 -19.56 -33.94
N SER A 3 4.98 -19.10 -33.28
CA SER A 3 4.81 -18.36 -32.02
C SER A 3 4.19 -17.01 -32.37
N LYS A 4 2.88 -16.83 -32.11
CA LYS A 4 2.24 -15.52 -32.25
C LYS A 4 3.05 -14.52 -31.41
N PRO A 5 3.50 -13.39 -31.98
CA PRO A 5 4.21 -12.39 -31.20
C PRO A 5 3.32 -11.98 -30.03
N SER A 6 3.87 -11.98 -28.81
CA SER A 6 3.13 -11.52 -27.63
C SER A 6 2.64 -10.10 -27.91
N SER A 7 1.32 -9.89 -27.87
CA SER A 7 0.71 -8.57 -28.06
C SER A 7 1.46 -7.51 -27.23
N PHE A 8 1.71 -6.34 -27.82
CA PHE A 8 2.40 -5.21 -27.19
C PHE A 8 1.89 -4.95 -25.76
N LEU A 9 0.57 -5.03 -25.56
CA LEU A 9 -0.09 -4.87 -24.27
C LEU A 9 0.40 -5.88 -23.22
N LYS A 10 0.57 -7.15 -23.58
CA LYS A 10 1.13 -8.16 -22.68
C LYS A 10 2.61 -7.88 -22.39
N LYS A 11 3.38 -7.49 -23.41
CA LYS A 11 4.82 -7.20 -23.28
C LYS A 11 5.07 -6.08 -22.28
N TYR A 12 4.32 -4.99 -22.38
CA TYR A 12 4.51 -3.78 -21.58
C TYR A 12 3.50 -3.62 -20.44
N HIS A 13 2.75 -4.67 -20.10
CA HIS A 13 1.67 -4.64 -19.11
C HIS A 13 2.04 -3.93 -17.80
N PHE A 14 3.15 -4.33 -17.15
CA PHE A 14 3.62 -3.68 -15.92
C PHE A 14 3.82 -2.17 -16.08
N TRP A 15 4.52 -1.76 -17.15
CA TRP A 15 4.78 -0.35 -17.43
C TRP A 15 3.50 0.42 -17.75
N LEU A 16 2.56 -0.19 -18.47
CA LEU A 16 1.25 0.40 -18.74
C LEU A 16 0.46 0.62 -17.44
N ILE A 17 0.47 -0.34 -16.51
CA ILE A 17 -0.17 -0.18 -15.20
C ILE A 17 0.53 0.92 -14.39
N LEU A 18 1.87 0.95 -14.38
CA LEU A 18 2.63 1.94 -13.64
C LEU A 18 2.38 3.37 -14.17
N ILE A 19 2.37 3.54 -15.49
CA ILE A 19 2.03 4.83 -16.13
C ILE A 19 0.58 5.22 -15.82
N THR A 20 -0.36 4.27 -15.89
CA THR A 20 -1.76 4.52 -15.54
C THR A 20 -1.90 4.94 -14.08
N ALA A 21 -1.20 4.27 -13.16
CA ALA A 21 -1.15 4.61 -11.75
C ALA A 21 -0.56 6.02 -11.53
N LEU A 22 0.51 6.37 -12.23
CA LEU A 22 1.08 7.73 -12.21
C LEU A 22 0.06 8.78 -12.66
N ILE A 23 -0.61 8.57 -13.80
CA ILE A 23 -1.62 9.51 -14.31
C ILE A 23 -2.75 9.68 -13.30
N ILE A 24 -3.32 8.57 -12.81
CA ILE A 24 -4.41 8.61 -11.81
C ILE A 24 -3.97 9.33 -10.54
N SER A 25 -2.72 9.13 -10.08
CA SER A 25 -2.19 9.79 -8.89
C SER A 25 -2.14 11.32 -9.01
N GLN A 26 -2.08 11.87 -10.24
CA GLN A 26 -2.05 13.31 -10.48
C GLN A 26 -3.45 13.94 -10.59
N ILE A 27 -4.51 13.14 -10.69
CA ILE A 27 -5.88 13.66 -10.81
C ILE A 27 -6.41 13.95 -9.39
N PRO A 28 -6.64 15.22 -8.99
CA PRO A 28 -6.86 15.57 -7.59
C PRO A 28 -8.01 14.80 -6.93
N ILE A 29 -9.19 14.76 -7.55
CA ILE A 29 -10.39 14.12 -6.97
C ILE A 29 -10.28 12.58 -7.00
N VAL A 30 -9.76 12.02 -8.10
CA VAL A 30 -9.65 10.57 -8.28
C VAL A 30 -8.58 9.99 -7.36
N SER A 31 -7.54 10.75 -7.03
CA SER A 31 -6.45 10.30 -6.15
C SER A 31 -6.86 10.18 -4.67
N ILE A 32 -7.93 10.85 -4.23
CA ILE A 32 -8.31 10.95 -2.81
C ILE A 32 -8.46 9.58 -2.14
N PRO A 33 -9.25 8.62 -2.67
CA PRO A 33 -9.41 7.32 -2.03
C PRO A 33 -8.12 6.52 -1.98
N PHE A 34 -7.23 6.70 -2.96
CA PHE A 34 -5.93 6.01 -2.96
C PHE A 34 -4.96 6.60 -1.95
N LYS A 35 -5.01 7.92 -1.73
CA LYS A 35 -4.27 8.58 -0.64
C LYS A 35 -4.73 8.05 0.71
N TRP A 36 -6.04 8.04 0.98
CA TRP A 36 -6.57 7.46 2.22
C TRP A 36 -6.23 5.98 2.39
N LEU A 37 -6.21 5.22 1.30
CA LEU A 37 -5.83 3.81 1.36
C LEU A 37 -4.33 3.63 1.66
N GLU A 38 -3.46 4.48 1.12
CA GLU A 38 -2.04 4.50 1.49
C GLU A 38 -1.85 4.88 2.97
N SER A 39 -2.49 5.96 3.44
CA SER A 39 -2.46 6.35 4.86
C SER A 39 -2.97 5.21 5.74
N TYR A 40 -4.06 4.55 5.34
CA TYR A 40 -4.58 3.39 6.06
C TYR A 40 -3.56 2.25 6.14
N PHE A 41 -2.91 1.91 5.03
CA PHE A 41 -1.89 0.85 5.03
C PHE A 41 -0.63 1.22 5.81
N HIS A 42 -0.29 2.51 5.88
CA HIS A 42 0.73 3.03 6.77
C HIS A 42 0.33 2.83 8.25
N GLU A 43 -0.83 3.35 8.65
CA GLU A 43 -1.30 3.29 10.05
C GLU A 43 -1.54 1.86 10.54
N ILE A 44 -2.16 1.01 9.71
CA ILE A 44 -2.39 -0.38 10.10
C ILE A 44 -1.07 -1.15 10.24
N SER A 45 -0.01 -0.74 9.54
CA SER A 45 1.30 -1.39 9.66
C SER A 45 1.98 -1.07 10.99
N HIS A 46 1.83 0.16 11.52
CA HIS A 46 2.17 0.45 12.92
C HIS A 46 1.41 -0.46 13.89
N GLY A 47 0.10 -0.57 13.68
CA GLY A 47 -0.76 -1.39 14.53
C GLY A 47 -0.40 -2.87 14.50
N LEU A 48 -0.17 -3.43 13.32
CA LEU A 48 0.26 -4.82 13.16
C LEU A 48 1.64 -5.06 13.76
N ALA A 49 2.58 -4.11 13.62
CA ALA A 49 3.88 -4.20 14.27
C ALA A 49 3.77 -4.15 15.80
N ALA A 50 2.86 -3.33 16.34
CA ALA A 50 2.60 -3.30 17.78
C ALA A 50 2.05 -4.65 18.24
N LEU A 51 1.02 -5.19 17.58
CA LEU A 51 0.46 -6.50 17.90
C LEU A 51 1.52 -7.62 17.84
N PHE A 52 2.34 -7.63 16.79
CA PHE A 52 3.40 -8.62 16.60
C PHE A 52 4.47 -8.55 17.69
N THR A 53 4.73 -7.37 18.24
CA THR A 53 5.74 -7.15 19.28
C THR A 53 5.17 -7.15 20.70
N GLY A 54 3.92 -7.61 20.88
CA GLY A 54 3.27 -7.77 22.18
C GLY A 54 2.52 -6.54 22.71
N GLY A 55 2.33 -5.52 21.88
CA GLY A 55 1.49 -4.36 22.14
C GLY A 55 0.04 -4.55 21.69
N THR A 56 -0.73 -3.46 21.76
CA THR A 56 -2.14 -3.42 21.32
C THR A 56 -2.43 -2.14 20.53
N ILE A 57 -3.42 -2.21 19.65
CA ILE A 57 -3.94 -1.05 18.91
C ILE A 57 -5.05 -0.43 19.76
N VAL A 58 -4.89 0.85 20.12
CA VAL A 58 -5.89 1.61 20.87
C VAL A 58 -6.88 2.25 19.91
N GLN A 59 -6.37 2.94 18.88
CA GLN A 59 -7.19 3.64 17.90
C GLN A 59 -6.40 3.86 16.61
N ILE A 60 -7.11 3.87 15.48
CA ILE A 60 -6.59 4.36 14.20
C ILE A 60 -7.44 5.57 13.80
N GLN A 61 -6.78 6.64 13.38
CA GLN A 61 -7.39 7.86 12.88
C GLN A 61 -6.91 8.14 11.46
N LEU A 62 -7.82 8.57 10.59
CA LEU A 62 -7.52 8.99 9.23
C LEU A 62 -8.04 10.41 9.01
N PHE A 63 -7.25 11.21 8.31
CA PHE A 63 -7.56 12.61 8.05
C PHE A 63 -7.85 12.86 6.56
N SER A 64 -8.65 13.89 6.27
CA SER A 64 -9.07 14.23 4.91
C SER A 64 -7.90 14.61 3.98
N ASN A 65 -6.80 15.11 4.55
CA ASN A 65 -5.58 15.47 3.84
C ASN A 65 -4.67 14.27 3.50
N GLY A 66 -5.02 13.04 3.91
CA GLY A 66 -4.19 11.86 3.72
C GLY A 66 -3.13 11.64 4.79
N ALA A 67 -3.19 12.35 5.92
CA ALA A 67 -2.48 11.96 7.12
C ALA A 67 -3.26 10.86 7.87
N GLY A 68 -2.58 10.15 8.76
CA GLY A 68 -3.19 9.23 9.71
C GLY A 68 -2.49 9.29 11.06
N LEU A 69 -3.06 8.58 12.03
CA LEU A 69 -2.44 8.33 13.32
C LEU A 69 -2.90 6.99 13.89
N CYS A 70 -1.98 6.07 14.09
CA CYS A 70 -2.17 4.84 14.85
C CYS A 70 -1.68 5.03 16.29
N THR A 71 -2.60 5.03 17.24
CA THR A 71 -2.27 5.03 18.67
C THR A 71 -2.15 3.59 19.15
N THR A 72 -0.99 3.23 19.67
CA THR A 72 -0.68 1.89 20.19
C THR A 72 -0.33 1.96 21.67
N ARG A 73 -0.41 0.82 22.36
CA ARG A 73 0.01 0.66 23.76
C ARG A 73 0.90 -0.56 23.90
N GLY A 74 2.13 -0.37 24.39
CA GLY A 74 3.14 -1.41 24.45
C GLY A 74 3.68 -1.79 23.08
N GLY A 75 4.41 -2.91 23.02
CA GLY A 75 5.17 -3.31 21.83
C GLY A 75 6.53 -2.64 21.74
N MET A 76 7.27 -2.92 20.67
CA MET A 76 8.61 -2.38 20.45
C MET A 76 8.55 -1.17 19.52
N ASN A 77 8.79 0.02 20.06
CA ASN A 77 8.71 1.29 19.33
C ASN A 77 9.53 1.30 18.04
N PHE A 78 10.70 0.65 18.02
CA PHE A 78 11.52 0.54 16.81
C PHE A 78 10.75 -0.09 15.65
N PHE A 79 10.14 -1.27 15.86
CA PHE A 79 9.38 -1.96 14.82
C PHE A 79 8.11 -1.21 14.46
N ILE A 80 7.44 -0.61 15.45
CA ILE A 80 6.25 0.20 15.23
C ILE A 80 6.60 1.35 14.29
N SER A 81 7.51 2.25 14.66
CA SER A 81 7.88 3.42 13.85
C SER A 81 8.47 3.03 12.49
N PHE A 82 9.25 1.94 12.40
CA PHE A 82 9.79 1.50 11.11
C PHE A 82 8.71 1.01 10.13
N MET A 83 7.65 0.38 10.64
CA MET A 83 6.67 -0.30 9.80
C MET A 83 5.62 0.61 9.17
N GLY A 84 5.52 1.89 9.53
CA GLY A 84 4.63 2.82 8.83
C GLY A 84 4.94 2.89 7.33
N TYR A 85 6.08 3.49 7.00
CA TYR A 85 6.53 3.61 5.60
C TYR A 85 6.93 2.28 4.96
N ALA A 86 7.65 1.41 5.69
CA ALA A 86 8.02 0.11 5.16
C ALA A 86 6.78 -0.74 4.84
N GLY A 87 5.81 -0.75 5.75
CA GLY A 87 4.56 -1.49 5.58
C GLY A 87 3.72 -0.97 4.42
N ALA A 88 3.59 0.35 4.24
CA ALA A 88 2.91 0.93 3.08
C ALA A 88 3.52 0.45 1.75
N ALA A 89 4.85 0.44 1.64
CA ALA A 89 5.54 -0.09 0.46
C ALA A 89 5.30 -1.59 0.27
N LEU A 90 5.38 -2.38 1.35
CA LEU A 90 5.13 -3.83 1.31
C LEU A 90 3.69 -4.16 0.90
N TRP A 91 2.70 -3.41 1.38
CA TRP A 91 1.31 -3.53 0.96
C TRP A 91 1.15 -3.23 -0.54
N GLY A 92 1.74 -2.14 -1.04
CA GLY A 92 1.74 -1.81 -2.46
C GLY A 92 2.31 -2.94 -3.34
N ILE A 93 3.47 -3.48 -2.94
CA ILE A 93 4.13 -4.62 -3.60
C ILE A 93 3.24 -5.86 -3.56
N GLY A 94 2.77 -6.24 -2.37
CA GLY A 94 1.98 -7.44 -2.14
C GLY A 94 0.65 -7.42 -2.89
N ILE A 95 -0.06 -6.28 -2.87
CA ILE A 95 -1.32 -6.10 -3.57
C ILE A 95 -1.12 -6.27 -5.07
N TYR A 96 -0.13 -5.59 -5.66
CA TYR A 96 0.17 -5.73 -7.08
C TYR A 96 0.53 -7.18 -7.43
N PHE A 97 1.45 -7.77 -6.66
CA PHE A 97 1.98 -9.10 -6.92
C PHE A 97 0.89 -10.18 -6.86
N ILE A 98 0.14 -10.25 -5.78
CA ILE A 98 -0.94 -11.24 -5.61
C ILE A 98 -2.04 -11.04 -6.66
N ALA A 99 -2.38 -9.78 -6.97
CA ALA A 99 -3.30 -9.48 -8.06
C ALA A 99 -2.73 -9.87 -9.43
N SER A 100 -1.42 -9.96 -9.62
CA SER A 100 -0.81 -10.40 -10.88
C SER A 100 -0.80 -11.92 -11.09
N MET A 101 -0.98 -12.72 -10.04
CA MET A 101 -0.93 -14.19 -10.10
C MET A 101 -2.11 -14.79 -10.87
N HIS A 102 -3.33 -14.67 -10.34
CA HIS A 102 -4.54 -15.15 -11.01
C HIS A 102 -5.80 -14.51 -10.42
N GLN A 103 -6.93 -14.63 -11.13
CA GLN A 103 -8.20 -13.98 -10.78
C GLN A 103 -8.73 -14.36 -9.38
N ARG A 104 -8.63 -15.64 -8.99
CA ARG A 104 -9.03 -16.07 -7.63
C ARG A 104 -8.17 -15.46 -6.52
N ALA A 105 -6.86 -15.30 -6.74
CA ALA A 105 -5.98 -14.67 -5.76
C ALA A 105 -6.34 -13.19 -5.56
N ALA A 106 -6.63 -12.48 -6.67
CA ALA A 106 -7.14 -11.11 -6.62
C ALA A 106 -8.46 -10.99 -5.83
N GLN A 107 -9.37 -11.96 -6.01
CA GLN A 107 -10.63 -12.00 -5.27
C GLN A 107 -10.43 -12.25 -3.76
N ILE A 108 -9.59 -13.23 -3.40
CA ILE A 108 -9.26 -13.52 -2.00
C ILE A 108 -8.58 -12.31 -1.35
N LEU A 109 -7.60 -11.70 -2.02
CA LEU A 109 -6.93 -10.50 -1.55
C LEU A 109 -7.93 -9.35 -1.31
N SER A 110 -8.86 -9.12 -2.23
CA SER A 110 -9.91 -8.12 -2.05
C SER A 110 -10.77 -8.40 -0.80
N GLY A 111 -11.03 -9.68 -0.50
CA GLY A 111 -11.74 -10.11 0.70
C GLY A 111 -10.93 -9.85 1.97
N ILE A 112 -9.62 -10.10 1.94
CA ILE A 112 -8.70 -9.81 3.07
C ILE A 112 -8.64 -8.30 3.34
N ILE A 113 -8.52 -7.47 2.31
CA ILE A 113 -8.52 -6.00 2.46
C ILE A 113 -9.86 -5.52 3.04
N ALA A 114 -10.98 -6.04 2.54
CA ALA A 114 -12.31 -5.72 3.07
C ALA A 114 -12.44 -6.13 4.55
N LEU A 115 -11.94 -7.31 4.91
CA LEU A 115 -11.95 -7.79 6.29
C LEU A 115 -11.09 -6.89 7.19
N LEU A 116 -9.89 -6.50 6.78
CA LEU A 116 -9.04 -5.59 7.55
C LEU A 116 -9.70 -4.22 7.78
N LEU A 117 -10.31 -3.65 6.73
CA LEU A 117 -11.07 -2.40 6.84
C LEU A 117 -12.25 -2.55 7.80
N LEU A 118 -12.99 -3.66 7.72
CA LEU A 118 -14.12 -3.95 8.60
C LEU A 118 -13.66 -4.14 10.06
N THR A 119 -12.58 -4.88 10.30
CA THR A 119 -11.97 -5.04 11.63
C THR A 119 -11.57 -3.68 12.18
N THR A 120 -10.94 -2.83 11.36
CA THR A 120 -10.57 -1.47 11.79
C THR A 120 -11.81 -0.65 12.13
N LEU A 121 -12.85 -0.70 11.29
CA LEU A 121 -14.10 0.03 11.48
C LEU A 121 -14.76 -0.32 12.81
N ILE A 122 -14.79 -1.60 13.16
CA ILE A 122 -15.44 -2.10 14.38
C ILE A 122 -14.57 -1.83 15.62
N PHE A 123 -13.27 -2.18 15.55
CA PHE A 123 -12.43 -2.28 16.74
C PHE A 123 -11.53 -1.07 16.98
N TRP A 124 -11.17 -0.28 15.97
CA TRP A 124 -10.13 0.74 16.10
C TRP A 124 -10.52 2.14 15.61
N ALA A 125 -11.58 2.29 14.82
CA ALA A 125 -12.12 3.59 14.44
C ALA A 125 -13.06 4.12 15.52
N ARG A 126 -12.82 5.35 16.00
CA ARG A 126 -13.59 5.96 17.10
C ARG A 126 -14.13 7.35 16.80
N ASP A 127 -13.55 8.05 15.84
CA ASP A 127 -14.04 9.37 15.41
C ASP A 127 -14.85 9.28 14.11
N ILE A 128 -15.77 10.24 13.93
CA ILE A 128 -16.74 10.27 12.82
C ILE A 128 -16.03 10.35 11.46
N LEU A 129 -14.94 11.12 11.37
CA LEU A 129 -14.20 11.30 10.11
C LEU A 129 -13.58 9.98 9.67
N THR A 130 -12.88 9.28 10.56
CA THR A 130 -12.28 7.97 10.28
C THR A 130 -13.35 6.94 9.95
N LEU A 131 -14.47 6.90 10.68
CA LEU A 131 -15.59 6.00 10.38
C LEU A 131 -16.11 6.24 8.95
N MET A 132 -16.26 7.49 8.53
CA MET A 132 -16.68 7.85 7.18
C MET A 132 -15.65 7.42 6.13
N ILE A 133 -14.36 7.75 6.34
CA ILE A 133 -13.28 7.40 5.39
C ILE A 133 -13.20 5.88 5.22
N ILE A 134 -13.16 5.12 6.31
CA ILE A 134 -13.07 3.65 6.25
C ILE A 134 -14.34 3.06 5.62
N SER A 135 -15.52 3.61 5.90
CA SER A 135 -16.77 3.16 5.25
C SER A 135 -16.74 3.39 3.74
N VAL A 136 -16.24 4.54 3.27
CA VAL A 136 -16.05 4.82 1.85
C VAL A 136 -15.04 3.86 1.23
N LEU A 137 -13.89 3.63 1.87
CA LEU A 137 -12.89 2.68 1.37
C LEU A 137 -13.44 1.26 1.31
N LEU A 138 -14.15 0.80 2.35
CA LEU A 138 -14.80 -0.50 2.40
C LEU A 138 -15.85 -0.63 1.29
N ALA A 139 -16.71 0.37 1.10
CA ALA A 139 -17.68 0.39 0.02
C ALA A 139 -17.00 0.30 -1.36
N LEU A 140 -15.91 1.06 -1.59
CA LEU A 140 -15.15 1.01 -2.84
C LEU A 140 -14.53 -0.38 -3.09
N VAL A 141 -14.07 -1.07 -2.04
CA VAL A 141 -13.57 -2.46 -2.17
C VAL A 141 -14.73 -3.42 -2.47
N LEU A 142 -15.84 -3.32 -1.75
CA LEU A 142 -17.01 -4.19 -1.91
C LEU A 142 -17.69 -4.02 -3.28
N LEU A 143 -17.74 -2.80 -3.82
CA LEU A 143 -18.29 -2.54 -5.15
C LEU A 143 -17.54 -3.28 -6.26
N LYS A 144 -16.24 -3.55 -6.10
CA LYS A 144 -15.44 -4.29 -7.08
C LYS A 144 -15.88 -5.75 -7.21
N PHE A 145 -16.52 -6.33 -6.20
CA PHE A 145 -17.11 -7.69 -6.30
C PHE A 145 -18.31 -7.74 -7.26
N LYS A 146 -18.91 -6.59 -7.61
CA LYS A 146 -19.99 -6.51 -8.62
C LYS A 146 -19.47 -6.50 -10.06
N TYR A 147 -18.15 -6.54 -10.29
CA TYR A 147 -17.61 -6.60 -11.64
C TYR A 147 -18.01 -7.89 -12.34
N LYS A 148 -18.58 -7.76 -13.56
CA LYS A 148 -18.98 -8.89 -14.40
C LYS A 148 -17.82 -9.84 -14.76
N LYS A 149 -16.59 -9.32 -14.79
CA LYS A 149 -15.38 -10.09 -15.10
C LYS A 149 -14.36 -9.89 -14.00
N LEU A 150 -13.85 -10.99 -13.43
CA LEU A 150 -12.79 -10.97 -12.42
C LEU A 150 -11.48 -10.36 -12.93
N SER A 151 -11.27 -10.33 -14.25
CA SER A 151 -10.14 -9.62 -14.87
C SER A 151 -10.15 -8.11 -14.57
N TYR A 152 -11.33 -7.49 -14.42
CA TYR A 152 -11.42 -6.07 -14.06
C TYR A 152 -11.05 -5.85 -12.60
N LEU A 153 -11.45 -6.76 -11.70
CA LEU A 153 -11.01 -6.74 -10.31
C LEU A 153 -9.48 -6.84 -10.24
N GLN A 154 -8.91 -7.78 -10.99
CA GLN A 154 -7.49 -8.01 -11.09
C GLN A 154 -6.72 -6.75 -11.51
N ILE A 155 -7.10 -6.12 -12.63
CA ILE A 155 -6.47 -4.90 -13.13
C ILE A 155 -6.65 -3.75 -12.12
N SER A 156 -7.84 -3.61 -11.53
CA SER A 156 -8.11 -2.56 -10.56
C SER A 156 -7.21 -2.66 -9.32
N LEU A 157 -6.95 -3.87 -8.82
CA LEU A 157 -6.06 -4.11 -7.69
C LEU A 157 -4.59 -3.89 -8.06
N GLN A 158 -4.17 -4.26 -9.27
CA GLN A 158 -2.83 -3.94 -9.75
C GLN A 158 -2.61 -2.43 -9.82
N ILE A 159 -3.60 -1.67 -10.34
CA ILE A 159 -3.54 -0.20 -10.33
C ILE A 159 -3.51 0.33 -8.89
N THR A 160 -4.36 -0.17 -7.99
CA THR A 160 -4.36 0.22 -6.57
C THR A 160 -3.00 -0.03 -5.91
N GLY A 161 -2.43 -1.24 -6.05
CA GLY A 161 -1.13 -1.59 -5.49
C GLY A 161 0.00 -0.74 -6.06
N ALA A 162 -0.02 -0.47 -7.37
CA ALA A 162 0.96 0.41 -8.02
C ALA A 162 0.86 1.86 -7.51
N ILE A 163 -0.34 2.40 -7.31
CA ILE A 163 -0.52 3.76 -6.75
C ILE A 163 0.01 3.82 -5.32
N ILE A 164 -0.33 2.84 -4.47
CA ILE A 164 0.17 2.79 -3.08
C ILE A 164 1.70 2.72 -3.07
N LEU A 165 2.29 1.86 -3.89
CA LEU A 165 3.75 1.73 -4.00
C LEU A 165 4.43 3.02 -4.51
N LEU A 166 3.83 3.70 -5.48
CA LEU A 166 4.34 4.99 -5.96
C LEU A 166 4.23 6.08 -4.89
N ASN A 167 3.14 6.09 -4.12
CA ASN A 167 2.96 7.03 -3.02
C ASN A 167 3.94 6.75 -1.88
N SER A 168 4.17 5.48 -1.52
CA SER A 168 5.12 5.09 -0.47
C SER A 168 6.59 5.40 -0.81
N VAL A 169 6.92 5.56 -2.10
CA VAL A 169 8.24 6.08 -2.54
C VAL A 169 8.33 7.59 -2.31
N LYS A 170 7.21 8.31 -2.44
CA LYS A 170 7.15 9.78 -2.31
C LYS A 170 7.00 10.22 -0.85
N SER A 171 6.18 9.53 -0.06
CA SER A 171 5.77 9.98 1.26
C SER A 171 6.90 10.12 2.29
N PRO A 172 7.95 9.28 2.32
CA PRO A 172 9.11 9.47 3.20
C PRO A 172 9.83 10.80 2.99
N TRP A 173 9.83 11.34 1.76
CA TRP A 173 10.52 12.59 1.46
C TRP A 173 9.91 13.81 2.15
N TYR A 174 8.64 13.73 2.58
CA TYR A 174 8.02 14.81 3.36
C TYR A 174 8.60 14.93 4.77
N LEU A 175 9.29 13.91 5.28
CA LEU A 175 9.97 13.97 6.58
C LEU A 175 11.27 14.78 6.52
N VAL A 176 11.80 15.03 5.33
CA VAL A 176 12.95 15.92 5.14
C VAL A 176 12.49 17.38 5.13
N ASP A 177 11.59 17.74 6.04
CA ASP A 177 11.07 19.09 6.25
C ASP A 177 11.73 19.81 7.43
N GLY A 178 12.62 19.10 8.16
CA GLY A 178 13.37 19.62 9.30
C GLY A 178 12.58 19.62 10.61
N ARG A 179 11.39 18.99 10.67
CA ARG A 179 10.60 18.87 11.89
C ARG A 179 10.95 17.58 12.63
N ASN A 180 11.11 17.67 13.94
CA ASN A 180 11.29 16.50 14.81
C ASN A 180 9.94 15.83 15.12
N PHE A 181 9.18 15.44 14.09
CA PHE A 181 7.86 14.83 14.23
C PHE A 181 7.64 13.75 13.18
N GLY A 182 7.10 12.61 13.59
CA GLY A 182 6.83 11.46 12.72
C GLY A 182 7.77 10.28 12.97
N ASP A 183 7.65 9.26 12.12
CA ASP A 183 8.36 7.98 12.27
C ASP A 183 9.87 8.10 12.25
N GLY A 184 10.39 8.96 11.36
CA GLY A 184 11.82 9.16 11.19
C GLY A 184 12.44 9.82 12.42
N ALA A 185 11.80 10.87 12.94
CA ALA A 185 12.18 11.49 14.20
C ALA A 185 12.11 10.52 15.39
N ALA A 186 11.08 9.68 15.47
CA ALA A 186 10.95 8.65 16.52
C ALA A 186 12.10 7.62 16.44
N LEU A 187 12.43 7.13 15.25
CA LEU A 187 13.55 6.22 15.04
C LEU A 187 14.90 6.89 15.33
N ALA A 188 15.06 8.16 14.96
CA ALA A 188 16.27 8.93 15.24
C ALA A 188 16.49 9.09 16.74
N GLN A 189 15.43 9.38 17.50
CA GLN A 189 15.50 9.46 18.96
C GLN A 189 15.84 8.12 19.60
N LEU A 190 15.31 7.00 19.07
CA LEU A 190 15.54 5.66 19.61
C LEU A 190 16.93 5.10 19.29
N THR A 191 17.49 5.43 18.14
CA THR A 191 18.70 4.77 17.61
C THR A 191 19.92 5.68 17.54
N GLY A 192 19.73 7.00 17.61
CA GLY A 192 20.77 7.99 17.30
C GLY A 192 21.12 8.11 15.81
N ILE A 193 20.44 7.36 14.93
CA ILE A 193 20.64 7.39 13.48
C ILE A 193 19.81 8.54 12.88
N PRO A 194 20.41 9.46 12.09
CA PRO A 194 19.69 10.57 11.48
C PRO A 194 18.46 10.15 10.67
N GLU A 195 17.38 10.91 10.79
CA GLU A 195 16.09 10.69 10.09
C GLU A 195 16.25 10.47 8.58
N PHE A 196 17.15 11.22 7.93
CA PHE A 196 17.44 11.08 6.50
C PHE A 196 17.85 9.65 6.10
N LEU A 197 18.59 8.91 6.93
CA LEU A 197 18.98 7.55 6.61
C LEU A 197 17.79 6.59 6.60
N TRP A 198 16.81 6.79 7.48
CA TRP A 198 15.56 6.03 7.47
C TRP A 198 14.74 6.32 6.21
N VAL A 199 14.67 7.59 5.80
CA VAL A 199 14.05 7.99 4.51
C VAL A 199 14.68 7.27 3.34
N VAL A 200 16.03 7.20 3.28
CA VAL A 200 16.76 6.46 2.23
C VAL A 200 16.44 4.97 2.25
N ILE A 201 16.33 4.36 3.44
CA ILE A 201 15.96 2.94 3.58
C ILE A 201 14.55 2.69 3.03
N TRP A 202 13.55 3.47 3.45
CA TRP A 202 12.17 3.30 2.99
C TRP A 202 12.02 3.57 1.49
N PHE A 203 12.72 4.60 0.98
CA PHE A 203 12.80 4.86 -0.45
C PHE A 203 13.37 3.66 -1.21
N SER A 204 14.45 3.06 -0.69
CA SER A 204 15.09 1.89 -1.30
C SER A 204 14.17 0.67 -1.31
N ILE A 205 13.37 0.47 -0.26
CA ILE A 205 12.34 -0.61 -0.22
C ILE A 205 11.32 -0.39 -1.34
N GLY A 206 10.79 0.83 -1.48
CA GLY A 206 9.80 1.15 -2.51
C GLY A 206 10.35 0.98 -3.93
N VAL A 207 11.52 1.56 -4.22
CA VAL A 207 12.19 1.44 -5.54
C VAL A 207 12.59 -0.01 -5.83
N GLY A 208 13.16 -0.70 -4.84
CA GLY A 208 13.48 -2.13 -4.93
C GLY A 208 12.26 -2.98 -5.27
N GLY A 209 11.12 -2.68 -4.65
CA GLY A 209 9.83 -3.29 -4.97
C GLY A 209 9.39 -3.09 -6.41
N ILE A 210 9.48 -1.86 -6.94
CA ILE A 210 9.17 -1.55 -8.34
C ILE A 210 10.07 -2.36 -9.29
N VAL A 211 11.38 -2.37 -9.03
CA VAL A 211 12.35 -3.13 -9.86
C VAL A 211 12.08 -4.62 -9.80
N TRP A 212 11.78 -5.16 -8.62
CA TRP A 212 11.47 -6.57 -8.42
C TRP A 212 10.19 -6.97 -9.19
N LEU A 213 9.12 -6.19 -9.09
CA LEU A 213 7.87 -6.43 -9.84
C LEU A 213 8.07 -6.34 -11.35
N ALA A 214 8.86 -5.37 -11.82
CA ALA A 214 9.21 -5.24 -13.24
C ALA A 214 9.95 -6.49 -13.74
N ASN A 215 10.88 -7.01 -12.94
CA ASN A 215 11.65 -8.22 -13.27
C ASN A 215 10.78 -9.48 -13.30
N ILE A 216 9.85 -9.65 -12.35
CA ILE A 216 8.91 -10.78 -12.35
C ILE A 216 7.99 -10.73 -13.57
N SER A 217 7.47 -9.55 -13.93
CA SER A 217 6.64 -9.38 -15.12
C SER A 217 7.37 -9.66 -16.44
N ARG A 218 8.72 -9.61 -16.43
CA ARG A 218 9.56 -10.06 -17.54
C ARG A 218 9.80 -11.57 -17.50
N LYS A 219 10.09 -12.16 -16.34
CA LYS A 219 10.42 -13.60 -16.20
C LYS A 219 9.24 -14.53 -16.47
N GLY A 220 8.03 -14.20 -16.01
CA GLY A 220 6.83 -15.01 -16.29
C GLY A 220 6.48 -15.15 -17.78
N LYS A 221 7.17 -14.43 -18.67
CA LYS A 221 7.06 -14.55 -20.14
C LYS A 221 8.04 -15.55 -20.75
N TYR A 222 9.14 -15.89 -20.07
CA TYR A 222 10.10 -16.88 -20.54
C TYR A 222 9.60 -18.30 -20.26
N ASP A 223 8.93 -18.51 -19.12
CA ASP A 223 8.42 -19.83 -18.71
C ASP A 223 7.14 -20.26 -19.46
N GLU A 224 6.36 -19.32 -20.04
CA GLU A 224 5.21 -19.65 -20.92
C GLU A 224 5.65 -20.06 -22.36
N LYS A 225 6.94 -19.97 -22.70
CA LYS A 225 7.47 -20.23 -24.05
C LYS A 225 8.26 -21.54 -24.19
N THR A 226 8.45 -22.29 -23.12
CA THR A 226 9.05 -23.63 -23.09
C THR A 226 7.98 -24.67 -22.88
#